data_AF-A0A373PS85-F1
#
_entry.id   AF-A0A373PS85-F1
#
_cell.length_a   1.000
_cell.length_b   1.000
_cell.length_c   1.000
_cell.angle_alpha   90.00
_cell.angle_beta   90.00
_cell.angle_gamma   90.00
#
_symmetry.space_group_name_H-M   'P 1'
#
loop_
_entity.id
_entity.type
_entity.pdbx_description
1 polymer ?
#
loop_
_entity_poly.entity_id
_entity_poly.type
_entity_poly.pdbx_seq_one_letter_code
_entity_poly.pdbx_strand_id
1 'polypeptide(L)'
;MSVESKYYAIVGYDLTGCETDKFKDWKWTEEGEKYTCNQVKDRIQIFYDPMSGMHLYLGYILGCGDQYETETTKINLKDINDKVGLVFDELVKLQDLGVIKKNLQEKCQFIMFEESY
;
A
#
# COMPACT_ATOMS: atom_id res chain seq x y z
N MET A 1 18.37 6.05 21.00
CA MET A 1 17.26 5.50 20.20
C MET A 1 17.82 5.29 18.82
N SER A 2 17.92 4.03 18.40
CA SER A 2 18.35 3.71 17.03
C SER A 2 17.18 4.07 16.12
N VAL A 3 17.42 4.87 15.09
CA VAL A 3 16.43 5.10 14.03
C VAL A 3 16.28 3.77 13.33
N GLU A 4 15.08 3.17 13.34
CA GLU A 4 14.80 1.94 12.59
C GLU A 4 14.15 2.32 11.26
N SER A 5 14.89 2.13 10.17
CA SER A 5 14.36 2.28 8.82
C SER A 5 13.89 0.94 8.27
N LYS A 6 12.64 0.90 7.80
CA LYS A 6 12.05 -0.18 7.01
C LYS A 6 11.87 0.26 5.57
N TYR A 7 12.09 -0.67 4.64
CA TYR A 7 11.90 -0.45 3.22
C TYR A 7 10.78 -1.34 2.72
N TYR A 8 9.91 -0.78 1.90
CA TYR A 8 8.85 -1.52 1.23
C TYR A 8 8.94 -1.33 -0.28
N ALA A 9 8.77 -2.43 -1.00
CA ALA A 9 8.57 -2.45 -2.44
C ALA A 9 7.17 -2.99 -2.71
N ILE A 10 6.33 -2.17 -3.32
CA ILE A 10 4.93 -2.48 -3.59
C ILE A 10 4.60 -2.33 -5.08
N VAL A 11 3.64 -3.11 -5.54
CA VAL A 11 2.92 -2.80 -6.79
C VAL A 11 1.53 -2.31 -6.42
N GLY A 12 1.17 -1.13 -6.90
CA GLY A 12 0.07 -0.38 -6.30
C GLY A 12 -0.42 0.80 -7.12
N TYR A 13 -1.35 1.53 -6.53
CA TYR A 13 -1.87 2.80 -7.02
C TYR A 13 -1.53 3.89 -6.02
N ASP A 14 -1.18 5.07 -6.53
CA ASP A 14 -1.19 6.29 -5.74
C ASP A 14 -2.65 6.73 -5.58
N LEU A 15 -3.10 6.82 -4.34
CA LEU A 15 -4.45 7.23 -3.94
C LEU A 15 -4.43 8.58 -3.22
N THR A 16 -3.31 9.32 -3.28
CA THR A 16 -3.18 10.65 -2.69
C THR A 16 -4.33 11.56 -3.14
N GLY A 17 -5.10 12.09 -2.18
CA GLY A 17 -6.25 12.97 -2.46
C GLY A 17 -7.49 12.27 -3.05
N CYS A 18 -7.45 10.95 -3.21
CA CYS A 18 -8.55 10.13 -3.68
C CYS A 18 -9.38 9.50 -2.54
N GLU A 19 -8.90 9.60 -1.31
CA GLU A 19 -9.65 9.28 -0.11
C GLU A 19 -10.90 10.17 0.03
N THR A 20 -11.98 9.56 0.51
CA THR A 20 -13.24 10.24 0.81
C THR A 20 -13.35 10.50 2.31
N ASP A 21 -14.33 11.30 2.74
CA ASP A 21 -14.57 11.48 4.19
C ASP A 21 -14.89 10.15 4.90
N LYS A 22 -15.50 9.19 4.19
CA LYS A 22 -15.77 7.85 4.72
C LYS A 22 -14.49 7.09 5.07
N PHE A 23 -13.39 7.36 4.37
CA PHE A 23 -12.10 6.72 4.63
C PHE A 23 -11.61 6.98 6.06
N LYS A 24 -11.82 8.21 6.56
CA LYS A 24 -11.31 8.67 7.88
C LYS A 24 -11.88 7.84 9.03
N ASP A 25 -13.14 7.44 8.92
CA ASP A 25 -13.81 6.61 9.91
C ASP A 25 -13.61 5.12 9.63
N TRP A 26 -13.66 4.72 8.36
CA TRP A 26 -13.53 3.32 7.95
C TRP A 26 -12.17 2.71 8.31
N LYS A 27 -11.07 3.48 8.26
CA LYS A 27 -9.73 2.98 8.60
C LYS A 27 -9.59 2.47 10.03
N TRP A 28 -10.46 2.91 10.95
CA TRP A 28 -10.50 2.48 12.35
C TRP A 28 -11.50 1.35 12.61
N THR A 29 -12.10 0.79 11.57
CA THR A 29 -12.95 -0.41 11.67
C THR A 29 -12.09 -1.67 11.60
N GLU A 30 -12.60 -2.80 12.09
CA GLU A 30 -11.90 -4.10 12.00
C GLU A 30 -11.52 -4.48 10.56
N GLU A 31 -12.28 -4.00 9.57
CA GLU A 31 -11.95 -4.20 8.15
C GLU A 31 -10.82 -3.26 7.73
N GLY A 32 -10.94 -1.95 8.00
CA GLY A 32 -9.94 -0.96 7.65
C GLY A 32 -8.57 -1.22 8.28
N GLU A 33 -8.54 -1.62 9.56
CA GLU A 33 -7.32 -1.96 10.28
C GLU A 33 -6.55 -3.11 9.62
N LYS A 34 -7.23 -4.04 8.95
CA LYS A 34 -6.55 -5.12 8.21
C LYS A 34 -5.74 -4.57 7.03
N TYR A 35 -6.19 -3.48 6.42
CA TYR A 35 -5.47 -2.82 5.32
C TYR A 35 -4.37 -1.90 5.84
N THR A 36 -4.56 -1.22 6.97
CA THR A 36 -3.63 -0.16 7.41
C THR A 36 -2.59 -0.59 8.44
N CYS A 37 -2.84 -1.63 9.24
CA CYS A 37 -2.00 -1.97 10.40
C CYS A 37 -1.16 -3.24 10.25
N ASN A 38 -1.34 -4.03 9.18
CA ASN A 38 -0.74 -5.35 9.03
C ASN A 38 0.25 -5.40 7.86
N GLN A 39 1.24 -4.49 7.84
CA GLN A 39 2.23 -4.29 6.77
C GLN A 39 3.15 -5.52 6.58
N VAL A 40 2.56 -6.60 6.08
CA VAL A 40 3.12 -7.94 6.00
C VAL A 40 3.25 -8.31 4.52
N LYS A 41 4.41 -8.88 4.16
CA LYS A 41 4.67 -9.40 2.82
C LYS A 41 3.53 -10.28 2.32
N ASP A 42 3.31 -10.24 1.01
CA ASP A 42 2.28 -11.01 0.30
C ASP A 42 0.82 -10.63 0.62
N ARG A 43 0.60 -9.42 1.15
CA ARG A 43 -0.73 -8.85 1.38
C ARG A 43 -0.91 -7.53 0.66
N ILE A 44 -2.18 -7.24 0.34
CA ILE A 44 -2.62 -5.90 -0.08
C ILE A 44 -2.83 -5.05 1.16
N GLN A 45 -2.28 -3.85 1.13
CA GLN A 45 -2.15 -2.96 2.26
C GLN A 45 -2.31 -1.52 1.79
N ILE A 46 -2.73 -0.65 2.71
CA ILE A 46 -2.76 0.79 2.52
C ILE A 46 -1.63 1.41 3.33
N PHE A 47 -0.81 2.22 2.66
CA PHE A 47 0.34 2.88 3.24
C PHE A 47 0.08 4.38 3.25
N TYR A 48 0.33 4.99 4.40
CA TYR A 48 0.60 6.41 4.46
C TYR A 48 2.09 6.62 4.24
N ASP A 49 2.45 7.63 3.44
CA ASP A 49 3.85 8.04 3.35
C ASP A 49 4.37 8.39 4.74
N PRO A 50 5.41 7.69 5.23
CA PRO A 50 6.02 7.92 6.54
C PRO A 50 6.52 9.34 6.76
N MET A 51 7.00 10.02 5.70
CA MET A 51 7.66 11.31 5.86
C MET A 51 6.67 12.48 5.90
N SER A 52 5.61 12.43 5.10
CA SER A 52 4.63 13.52 5.03
C SER A 52 3.30 13.20 5.70
N GLY A 53 2.92 11.92 5.77
CA GLY A 53 1.55 11.49 6.10
C GLY A 53 0.50 11.97 5.10
N MET A 54 0.92 12.55 3.98
CA MET A 54 0.02 13.19 3.00
C MET A 54 -0.26 12.30 1.80
N HIS A 55 0.63 11.36 1.50
CA HIS A 55 0.45 10.45 0.39
C HIS A 55 -0.14 9.13 0.86
N LEU A 56 -1.12 8.63 0.11
CA LEU A 56 -1.82 7.39 0.39
C LEU A 56 -1.56 6.42 -0.75
N TYR A 57 -1.06 5.23 -0.46
CA TYR A 57 -0.79 4.21 -1.47
C TYR A 57 -1.59 2.96 -1.15
N LEU A 58 -2.19 2.33 -2.15
CA LEU A 58 -2.74 0.98 -2.05
C LEU A 58 -1.84 0.06 -2.85
N GLY A 59 -1.28 -0.98 -2.23
CA GLY A 59 -0.45 -1.90 -2.98
C GLY A 59 -0.24 -3.25 -2.32
N TYR A 60 0.19 -4.19 -3.15
CA TYR A 60 0.65 -5.50 -2.73
C TYR A 60 2.13 -5.44 -2.37
N ILE A 61 2.51 -5.88 -1.17
CA ILE A 61 3.91 -5.90 -0.72
C ILE A 61 4.66 -7.04 -1.44
N LEU A 62 5.57 -6.66 -2.34
CA LEU A 62 6.46 -7.58 -3.05
C LEU A 62 7.71 -7.89 -2.22
N GLY A 63 8.20 -6.92 -1.47
CA GLY A 63 9.36 -7.05 -0.59
C GLY A 63 9.28 -6.08 0.57
N CYS A 64 9.77 -6.51 1.72
CA CYS A 64 9.99 -5.69 2.89
C CYS A 64 11.35 -6.06 3.49
N GLY A 65 12.02 -5.10 4.09
CA GLY A 65 13.27 -5.33 4.82
C GLY A 65 13.54 -4.17 5.77
N ASP A 66 14.52 -4.35 6.64
CA ASP A 66 15.01 -3.27 7.49
C ASP A 66 16.50 -3.00 7.23
N GLN A 67 17.03 -1.99 7.91
CA GLN A 67 18.43 -1.57 7.84
C GLN A 67 19.45 -2.61 8.32
N TYR A 68 19.01 -3.70 8.97
CA TYR A 68 19.86 -4.75 9.53
C TYR A 68 19.70 -6.09 8.78
N GLU A 69 18.53 -6.35 8.22
CA GLU A 69 18.17 -7.57 7.49
C GLU A 69 17.64 -7.21 6.09
N THR A 70 18.56 -6.82 5.21
CA THR A 70 18.22 -6.65 3.79
C THR A 70 18.46 -7.97 3.05
N GLU A 71 17.50 -8.90 3.11
CA GLU A 71 17.55 -10.08 2.24
C GLU A 71 17.31 -9.66 0.77
N THR A 72 18.11 -10.21 -0.15
CA THR A 72 17.91 -9.99 -1.58
C THR A 72 16.56 -10.55 -2.01
N THR A 73 15.58 -9.67 -2.21
CA THR A 73 14.25 -10.07 -2.69
C THR A 73 14.25 -10.15 -4.21
N LYS A 74 14.09 -11.36 -4.75
CA LYS A 74 13.97 -11.59 -6.19
C LYS A 74 12.49 -11.56 -6.57
N ILE A 75 12.09 -10.61 -7.41
CA ILE A 75 10.72 -10.45 -7.87
C ILE A 75 10.65 -10.79 -9.36
N ASN A 76 9.78 -11.72 -9.74
CA ASN A 76 9.56 -12.06 -11.13
C ASN A 76 8.57 -11.07 -11.77
N LEU A 77 8.88 -10.58 -12.97
CA LEU A 77 8.02 -9.67 -13.73
C LEU A 77 6.66 -10.29 -14.06
N LYS A 78 6.57 -11.61 -14.22
CA LYS A 78 5.28 -12.30 -14.40
C LYS A 78 4.40 -12.18 -13.16
N ASP A 79 4.99 -12.40 -11.99
CA ASP A 79 4.27 -12.35 -10.72
C ASP A 79 3.73 -10.94 -10.46
N ILE A 80 4.48 -9.89 -10.83
CA ILE A 80 4.02 -8.50 -10.74
C ILE A 80 2.74 -8.30 -11.54
N ASN A 81 2.69 -8.74 -12.80
CA ASN A 81 1.50 -8.59 -13.63
C ASN A 81 0.28 -9.30 -13.04
N ASP A 82 0.47 -10.48 -12.46
CA ASP A 82 -0.62 -11.20 -11.78
C ASP A 82 -1.11 -10.43 -10.54
N LYS A 83 -0.21 -9.75 -9.82
CA LYS A 83 -0.59 -8.90 -8.67
C LYS A 83 -1.29 -7.60 -9.09
N VAL A 84 -1.00 -7.04 -10.26
CA VAL A 84 -1.71 -5.84 -10.76
C VAL A 84 -3.21 -6.07 -10.80
N GLY A 85 -3.65 -7.24 -11.29
CA GLY A 85 -5.07 -7.61 -11.32
C GLY A 85 -5.70 -7.69 -9.93
N LEU A 86 -5.01 -8.33 -8.98
CA LEU A 86 -5.49 -8.44 -7.59
C LEU A 86 -5.62 -7.07 -6.90
N VAL A 87 -4.64 -6.19 -7.11
CA VAL A 87 -4.68 -4.84 -6.53
C VAL A 87 -5.80 -4.01 -7.18
N PHE A 88 -6.06 -4.20 -8.47
CA PHE A 88 -7.17 -3.55 -9.16
C PHE A 88 -8.53 -4.01 -8.63
N ASP A 89 -8.73 -5.32 -8.45
CA ASP A 89 -9.98 -5.86 -7.89
C ASP A 89 -10.24 -5.29 -6.49
N GLU A 90 -9.19 -5.16 -5.68
CA GLU A 90 -9.29 -4.60 -4.34
C GLU A 90 -9.58 -3.10 -4.35
N LEU A 91 -8.98 -2.36 -5.28
CA LEU A 91 -9.29 -0.95 -5.50
C LEU A 91 -10.77 -0.75 -5.86
N VAL A 92 -11.33 -1.60 -6.72
CA VAL A 92 -12.74 -1.55 -7.10
C VAL A 92 -13.64 -1.80 -5.89
N LYS A 93 -13.30 -2.75 -5.01
CA LYS A 93 -14.05 -2.97 -3.76
C LYS A 93 -14.04 -1.73 -2.87
N LEU A 94 -12.88 -1.11 -2.67
CA LEU A 94 -12.75 0.12 -1.89
C LEU A 94 -13.55 1.29 -2.52
N GLN A 95 -13.63 1.34 -3.84
CA GLN A 95 -14.46 2.30 -4.57
C GLN A 95 -15.96 2.03 -4.42
N ASP A 96 -16.39 0.76 -4.40
CA ASP A 96 -17.78 0.36 -4.20
C ASP A 96 -18.25 0.56 -2.77
N LEU A 97 -17.35 0.35 -1.81
CA LEU A 97 -17.55 0.76 -0.43
C LEU A 97 -17.61 2.29 -0.28
N GLY A 98 -17.21 3.05 -1.30
CA GLY A 98 -17.20 4.52 -1.29
C GLY A 98 -16.16 5.11 -0.35
N VAL A 99 -15.13 4.33 0.01
CA VAL A 99 -14.00 4.83 0.81
C VAL A 99 -12.97 5.54 -0.07
N ILE A 100 -12.84 5.11 -1.34
CA ILE A 100 -12.02 5.75 -2.37
C ILE A 100 -12.92 6.28 -3.49
N LYS A 101 -12.55 7.41 -4.10
CA LYS A 101 -13.27 8.00 -5.24
C LYS A 101 -13.26 7.07 -6.47
N LYS A 102 -14.38 7.01 -7.19
CA LYS A 102 -14.52 6.33 -8.48
C LYS A 102 -13.83 7.14 -9.60
N ASN A 103 -13.43 6.47 -10.69
CA ASN A 103 -12.75 7.04 -11.86
C ASN A 103 -11.33 7.58 -11.60
N LEU A 104 -10.47 6.72 -11.04
CA LEU A 104 -9.05 7.00 -10.97
C LEU A 104 -8.43 6.97 -12.37
N GLN A 105 -7.72 8.03 -12.75
CA GLN A 105 -6.83 8.04 -13.93
C GLN A 105 -5.45 7.45 -13.61
N GLU A 106 -5.23 7.14 -12.32
CA GLU A 106 -4.02 6.58 -11.75
C GLU A 106 -3.67 5.25 -12.44
N LYS A 107 -2.42 5.14 -12.87
CA LYS A 107 -1.89 3.90 -13.42
C LYS A 107 -1.34 3.06 -12.28
N CYS A 108 -1.44 1.74 -12.41
CA CYS A 108 -0.71 0.86 -11.51
C CYS A 108 0.80 1.09 -11.70
N GLN A 109 1.50 1.29 -10.60
CA GLN A 109 2.91 1.63 -10.54
C GLN A 109 3.64 0.69 -9.58
N PHE A 110 4.94 0.55 -9.82
CA PHE A 110 5.84 -0.01 -8.82
C PHE A 110 6.34 1.15 -7.96
N ILE A 111 6.12 1.06 -6.64
CA ILE A 111 6.40 2.13 -5.68
C ILE A 111 7.34 1.56 -4.61
N MET A 112 8.35 2.34 -4.25
CA MET A 112 9.25 2.03 -3.16
C MET A 112 9.32 3.21 -2.20
N PHE A 113 9.27 2.94 -0.90
CA PHE A 113 9.39 3.96 0.13
C PHE A 113 10.10 3.40 1.37
N GLU A 114 10.68 4.33 2.13
CA GLU A 114 11.34 4.09 3.40
C GLU A 114 10.48 4.66 4.52
N GLU A 115 10.28 3.86 5.55
CA GLU A 115 9.61 4.23 6.79
C GLU A 115 10.64 4.26 7.92
N SER A 116 10.94 5.46 8.41
CA SER A 116 11.87 5.67 9.52
C SER A 116 11.09 5.99 10.80
N TYR A 117 11.33 5.20 11.86
CA TYR A 117 10.75 5.40 13.19
C TYR A 117 11.73 6.03 14.19
#